data_AF-K2RVY7-F1
#
_entry.id   AF-K2RVY7-F1
#
_cell.length_a   1.000
_cell.length_b   1.000
_cell.length_c   1.000
_cell.angle_alpha   90.00
_cell.angle_beta   90.00
_cell.angle_gamma   90.00
#
_symmetry.space_group_name_H-M   'P 1'
#
loop_
_entity.id
_entity.type
_entity.pdbx_description
1 polymer ?
#
loop_
_entity_poly.entity_id
_entity_poly.type
_entity_poly.pdbx_seq_one_letter_code
_entity_poly.pdbx_strand_id
1 'polypeptide(L)'
;MLGCSHDNGYARILGEISNYNYLVEKITLLEGVPFGREFASLPFKIQKFEGLFRPQKINIFGNIGSAVDAGLPSPFPPPGLANKTNGSSIRMQSPKMSPINAPSAIVGTNAGWANVAAKAASLPLATAKQSTRDPNNIHRNRKGQRIDPPTKNFDKEEVNRVKRIKMCNVHFLRHECPFGANCTHVHDYKPTKSELETLKLVARMAPCIHGSGCDDSKCIYGHRCPFPPLGNKKSGKNCIFLEDCKFPLEMHNMDMNVIQYTTIR
;
A
#
# COMPACT_ATOMS: atom_id res chain seq x y z
N MET A 1 0.41 -27.33 -28.41
CA MET A 1 1.06 -26.01 -28.29
C MET A 1 1.13 -25.60 -26.83
N LEU A 2 2.23 -24.98 -26.38
CA LEU A 2 2.46 -24.58 -24.97
C LEU A 2 2.90 -23.12 -24.87
N GLY A 3 2.13 -22.29 -24.15
CA GLY A 3 2.45 -20.87 -23.92
C GLY A 3 3.16 -20.64 -22.60
N CYS A 4 4.48 -20.84 -22.57
CA CYS A 4 5.31 -20.76 -21.34
C CYS A 4 6.41 -19.69 -21.41
N SER A 5 6.43 -18.84 -22.45
CA SER A 5 7.51 -17.87 -22.71
C SER A 5 7.81 -16.87 -21.59
N HIS A 6 6.88 -16.64 -20.66
CA HIS A 6 7.07 -15.71 -19.56
C HIS A 6 7.84 -16.29 -18.36
N ASP A 7 7.86 -17.62 -18.20
CA ASP A 7 8.36 -18.31 -17.00
C ASP A 7 9.46 -19.31 -17.34
N ASN A 8 10.67 -19.06 -16.81
CA ASN A 8 11.84 -19.92 -17.04
C ASN A 8 11.77 -21.25 -16.27
N GLY A 9 10.86 -21.41 -15.29
CA GLY A 9 10.71 -22.65 -14.55
C GLY A 9 10.36 -23.86 -15.42
N TYR A 10 9.77 -23.64 -16.60
CA TYR A 10 9.44 -24.71 -17.54
C TYR A 10 10.64 -25.28 -18.30
N ALA A 11 11.76 -24.56 -18.39
CA ALA A 11 12.92 -24.99 -19.18
C ALA A 11 13.45 -26.36 -18.71
N ARG A 12 13.47 -26.61 -17.40
CA ARG A 12 13.89 -27.89 -16.82
C ARG A 12 13.01 -29.06 -17.24
N ILE A 13 11.70 -28.92 -17.09
CA ILE A 13 10.72 -29.96 -17.42
C ILE A 13 10.72 -30.22 -18.93
N LEU A 14 10.79 -29.16 -19.74
CA LEU A 14 10.88 -29.29 -21.19
C LEU A 14 12.21 -29.92 -21.63
N GLY A 15 13.30 -29.68 -20.91
CA GLY A 15 14.57 -30.39 -21.09
C GLY A 15 14.43 -31.90 -20.87
N GLU A 16 13.75 -32.31 -19.81
CA GLU A 16 13.47 -33.75 -19.57
C GLU A 16 12.60 -34.34 -20.68
N ILE A 17 11.57 -33.62 -21.13
CA ILE A 17 10.69 -34.03 -22.22
C ILE A 17 11.43 -34.11 -23.56
N SER A 18 12.48 -33.30 -23.76
CA SER A 18 13.25 -33.28 -25.00
C SER A 18 14.02 -34.58 -25.28
N ASN A 19 14.24 -35.41 -24.26
CA ASN A 19 14.83 -36.75 -24.41
C ASN A 19 13.92 -37.73 -25.19
N TYR A 20 12.63 -37.40 -25.33
CA TYR A 20 11.65 -38.24 -26.01
C TYR A 20 11.36 -37.68 -27.40
N ASN A 21 12.04 -38.19 -28.43
CA ASN A 21 11.93 -37.71 -29.82
C ASN A 21 10.47 -37.63 -30.34
N TYR A 22 9.61 -38.58 -29.96
CA TYR A 22 8.20 -38.59 -30.37
C TYR A 22 7.36 -37.44 -29.77
N LEU A 23 7.81 -36.84 -28.66
CA LEU A 23 7.16 -35.69 -28.02
C LEU A 23 7.65 -34.36 -28.60
N VAL A 24 8.93 -34.29 -28.98
CA VAL A 24 9.54 -33.10 -29.57
C VAL A 24 8.78 -32.67 -30.83
N GLU A 25 8.38 -33.62 -31.68
CA GLU A 25 7.63 -33.31 -32.90
C GLU A 25 6.19 -32.85 -32.64
N LYS A 26 5.60 -33.24 -31.51
CA LYS A 26 4.21 -32.93 -31.13
C LYS A 26 4.07 -31.64 -30.32
N ILE A 27 5.17 -31.15 -29.76
CA ILE A 27 5.18 -29.97 -28.90
C ILE A 27 5.69 -28.76 -29.69
N THR A 28 4.88 -27.72 -29.70
CA THR A 28 5.23 -26.41 -30.25
C THR A 28 5.11 -25.38 -29.14
N LEU A 29 6.19 -24.63 -28.91
CA LEU A 29 6.25 -23.56 -27.92
C LEU A 29 5.73 -22.27 -28.54
N LEU A 30 4.82 -21.61 -27.83
CA LEU A 30 4.21 -20.37 -28.26
C LEU A 30 4.98 -19.19 -27.66
N GLU A 31 5.60 -18.40 -28.53
CA GLU A 31 6.32 -17.18 -28.14
C GLU A 31 5.35 -16.00 -28.06
N GLY A 32 5.16 -15.47 -26.85
CA GLY A 32 4.45 -14.21 -26.63
C GLY A 32 5.45 -13.10 -26.33
N VAL A 33 6.21 -13.27 -25.25
CA VAL A 33 7.44 -12.49 -24.97
C VAL A 33 8.66 -13.31 -25.39
N PRO A 34 9.82 -12.69 -25.68
CA PRO A 34 11.03 -13.44 -26.02
C PRO A 34 11.40 -14.45 -24.94
N PHE A 35 11.65 -15.69 -25.35
CA PHE A 35 12.08 -16.74 -24.43
C PHE A 35 13.42 -16.40 -23.76
N GLY A 36 13.57 -16.83 -22.51
CA GLY A 36 14.85 -16.75 -21.81
C GLY A 36 15.91 -17.67 -22.44
N ARG A 37 17.19 -17.41 -22.15
CA ARG A 37 18.33 -18.18 -22.71
C ARG A 37 18.24 -19.69 -22.46
N GLU A 38 17.55 -20.11 -21.40
CA GLU A 38 17.41 -21.51 -21.02
C GLU A 38 16.54 -22.34 -21.99
N PHE A 39 15.72 -21.67 -22.82
CA PHE A 39 14.96 -22.34 -23.87
C PHE A 39 15.73 -22.46 -25.19
N ALA A 40 16.85 -21.72 -25.35
CA ALA A 40 17.62 -21.72 -26.60
C ALA A 40 18.26 -23.08 -26.90
N SER A 41 18.53 -23.88 -25.86
CA SER A 41 19.09 -25.23 -26.00
C SER A 41 18.05 -26.33 -26.21
N LEU A 42 16.75 -26.00 -26.28
CA LEU A 42 15.69 -26.99 -26.39
C LEU A 42 15.27 -27.22 -27.86
N PRO A 43 15.05 -28.48 -28.30
CA PRO A 43 14.79 -28.82 -29.69
C PRO A 43 13.32 -28.64 -30.13
N PHE A 44 12.52 -27.82 -29.43
CA PHE A 44 11.10 -27.65 -29.74
C PHE A 44 10.86 -26.61 -30.83
N LYS A 45 9.82 -26.82 -31.64
CA LYS A 45 9.36 -25.82 -32.61
C LYS A 45 8.83 -24.59 -31.88
N ILE A 46 9.28 -23.40 -32.25
CA ILE A 46 8.78 -22.13 -31.70
C ILE A 46 7.87 -21.47 -32.72
N GLN A 47 6.66 -21.11 -32.30
CA GLN A 47 5.68 -20.38 -33.10
C GLN A 47 5.42 -19.02 -32.48
N LYS A 48 5.57 -17.97 -33.26
CA LYS A 48 5.24 -16.59 -32.88
C LYS A 48 4.05 -16.09 -33.72
N PHE A 49 3.13 -15.38 -33.09
CA PHE A 49 2.03 -14.72 -33.77
C PHE A 49 2.20 -13.20 -33.64
N GLU A 50 2.68 -12.58 -34.72
CA GLU A 50 2.85 -11.13 -34.79
C GLU A 50 1.50 -10.42 -34.56
N GLY A 51 1.50 -9.40 -33.72
CA GLY A 51 0.30 -8.60 -33.42
C GLY A 51 -0.72 -9.25 -32.48
N LEU A 52 -0.63 -10.55 -32.18
CA LEU A 52 -1.55 -11.22 -31.24
C LEU A 52 -1.07 -11.11 -29.79
N PHE A 53 0.24 -11.22 -29.55
CA PHE A 53 0.84 -11.14 -28.22
C PHE A 53 1.74 -9.91 -28.10
N ARG A 54 1.83 -9.36 -26.88
CA ARG A 54 2.70 -8.22 -26.59
C ARG A 54 4.17 -8.69 -26.60
N PRO A 55 5.07 -8.04 -27.34
CA PRO A 55 6.48 -8.45 -27.42
C PRO A 55 7.27 -8.17 -26.13
N GLN A 56 6.68 -7.46 -25.18
CA GLN A 56 7.32 -7.08 -23.92
C GLN A 56 6.45 -7.49 -22.73
N LYS A 57 7.12 -7.83 -21.63
CA LYS A 57 6.45 -8.10 -20.35
C LYS A 57 5.62 -6.88 -19.95
N ILE A 58 4.45 -7.13 -19.37
CA ILE A 58 3.61 -6.06 -18.85
C ILE A 58 4.32 -5.49 -17.62
N ASN A 59 4.85 -4.27 -17.73
CA ASN A 59 5.38 -3.54 -16.59
C ASN A 59 4.21 -3.14 -15.68
N ILE A 60 3.99 -3.93 -14.62
CA ILE A 60 3.01 -3.62 -13.57
C ILE A 60 3.57 -2.53 -12.62
N PHE A 61 4.88 -2.27 -12.66
CA PHE A 61 5.60 -1.35 -11.76
C PHE A 61 6.44 -0.30 -12.51
N GLY A 62 5.85 0.45 -13.44
CA GLY A 62 6.60 1.50 -14.16
C GLY A 62 5.73 2.51 -14.87
N ASN A 63 5.31 3.56 -14.15
CA ASN A 63 5.14 4.88 -14.74
C ASN A 63 5.75 5.94 -13.81
N ILE A 64 7.07 5.89 -13.68
CA ILE A 64 7.90 7.05 -13.37
C ILE A 64 8.98 7.17 -14.46
N GLY A 65 8.81 8.13 -15.38
CA GLY A 65 9.89 8.69 -16.20
C GLY A 65 9.97 8.25 -17.67
N SER A 66 9.58 9.19 -18.55
CA SER A 66 10.06 9.42 -19.94
C SER A 66 9.55 8.49 -21.05
N ALA A 67 8.45 8.85 -21.74
CA ALA A 67 8.38 9.60 -23.02
C ALA A 67 8.90 8.77 -24.22
N VAL A 68 8.16 8.45 -25.29
CA VAL A 68 7.29 9.26 -26.17
C VAL A 68 6.33 8.36 -26.99
N ASP A 69 5.20 8.94 -27.41
CA ASP A 69 4.37 8.59 -28.58
C ASP A 69 3.60 7.24 -28.64
N ALA A 70 2.30 7.30 -28.28
CA ALA A 70 1.14 6.76 -29.03
C ALA A 70 -0.09 6.76 -28.10
N GLY A 71 -1.14 7.46 -28.51
CA GLY A 71 -2.24 7.93 -27.66
C GLY A 71 -3.12 6.85 -27.00
N LEU A 72 -3.25 6.96 -25.67
CA LEU A 72 -4.42 6.60 -24.88
C LEU A 72 -4.57 7.65 -23.75
N PRO A 73 -5.78 8.13 -23.42
CA PRO A 73 -5.96 9.19 -22.43
C PRO A 73 -5.69 8.68 -21.01
N SER A 74 -4.80 9.37 -20.29
CA SER A 74 -4.63 9.25 -18.84
C SER A 74 -5.94 9.60 -18.13
N PRO A 75 -6.45 8.78 -17.19
CA PRO A 75 -7.46 9.25 -16.28
C PRO A 75 -6.79 10.21 -15.28
N PHE A 76 -7.20 11.47 -15.34
CA PHE A 76 -6.85 12.60 -14.46
C PHE A 76 -5.60 13.43 -14.84
N PRO A 77 -5.79 14.67 -15.33
CA PRO A 77 -4.82 15.75 -15.18
C PRO A 77 -4.93 16.40 -13.79
N PRO A 78 -3.83 16.87 -13.18
CA PRO A 78 -3.88 17.67 -11.95
C PRO A 78 -4.46 19.08 -12.22
N PRO A 79 -5.21 19.70 -11.27
CA PRO A 79 -5.64 21.09 -11.40
C PRO A 79 -4.44 22.05 -11.41
N GLY A 80 -4.48 23.01 -12.34
CA GLY A 80 -3.35 23.80 -12.77
C GLY A 80 -2.73 24.76 -11.75
N LEU A 81 -1.41 24.90 -11.83
CA LEU A 81 -0.69 26.10 -11.41
C LEU A 81 -0.38 26.94 -12.65
N ALA A 82 -0.95 28.13 -12.71
CA ALA A 82 -0.57 29.15 -13.66
C ALA A 82 0.78 29.78 -13.24
N ASN A 83 1.67 29.90 -14.23
CA ASN A 83 2.95 30.61 -14.18
C ASN A 83 2.82 32.04 -13.65
N LYS A 84 3.75 32.46 -12.78
CA LYS A 84 4.41 33.76 -12.88
C LYS A 84 5.89 33.64 -12.51
N THR A 85 6.71 34.08 -13.46
CA THR A 85 8.15 34.31 -13.41
C THR A 85 8.49 35.48 -12.48
N ASN A 86 9.54 35.35 -11.67
CA ASN A 86 10.75 36.19 -11.73
C ASN A 86 11.68 35.89 -10.55
N GLY A 87 12.97 36.03 -10.82
CA GLY A 87 14.07 35.58 -9.98
C GLY A 87 14.20 36.33 -8.65
N SER A 88 14.86 35.70 -7.69
CA SER A 88 16.23 36.06 -7.29
C SER A 88 16.63 35.29 -6.04
N SER A 89 17.85 34.76 -6.08
CA SER A 89 18.57 34.16 -4.97
C SER A 89 18.82 35.18 -3.86
N ILE A 90 18.39 34.91 -2.62
CA ILE A 90 18.98 35.52 -1.43
C ILE A 90 19.07 34.49 -0.29
N ARG A 91 20.33 34.23 0.09
CA ARG A 91 20.85 33.61 1.31
C ARG A 91 20.87 34.67 2.42
N MET A 92 20.35 34.39 3.62
CA MET A 92 20.82 34.91 4.94
C MET A 92 19.98 34.22 6.04
N GLN A 93 20.58 33.38 6.89
CA GLN A 93 21.10 33.71 8.23
C GLN A 93 20.07 34.32 9.19
N SER A 94 19.81 33.61 10.30
CA SER A 94 19.06 34.12 11.45
C SER A 94 19.90 34.04 12.73
N PRO A 95 19.68 34.97 13.69
CA PRO A 95 20.70 35.40 14.64
C PRO A 95 20.62 34.72 16.01
N LYS A 96 21.67 34.97 16.79
CA LYS A 96 21.98 34.46 18.13
C LYS A 96 21.01 34.93 19.23
N MET A 97 20.92 34.10 20.27
CA MET A 97 20.32 34.32 21.59
C MET A 97 20.85 35.55 22.34
N SER A 98 20.00 36.13 23.20
CA SER A 98 20.26 36.34 24.66
C SER A 98 18.98 36.79 25.41
N PRO A 99 18.92 36.63 26.76
CA PRO A 99 17.68 36.51 27.56
C PRO A 99 17.38 37.77 28.40
N ILE A 100 16.24 37.78 29.15
CA ILE A 100 15.79 38.63 30.31
C ILE A 100 14.27 38.88 30.15
N ASN A 101 13.35 38.82 31.15
CA ASN A 101 13.38 38.67 32.60
C ASN A 101 12.03 38.10 33.08
N ALA A 102 12.06 37.32 34.17
CA ALA A 102 10.90 37.04 35.00
C ALA A 102 10.87 38.00 36.21
N PRO A 103 9.69 38.28 36.80
CA PRO A 103 9.60 38.59 38.21
C PRO A 103 8.82 37.51 38.98
N SER A 104 9.38 37.21 40.15
CA SER A 104 9.02 36.18 41.12
C SER A 104 7.91 36.61 42.09
N ALA A 105 7.18 35.63 42.64
CA ALA A 105 6.84 35.61 44.07
C ALA A 105 6.39 34.18 44.53
N ILE A 106 7.24 33.44 45.29
CA ILE A 106 7.17 33.05 46.73
C ILE A 106 5.80 32.48 47.17
N VAL A 107 5.60 31.29 47.76
CA VAL A 107 6.18 30.57 48.91
C VAL A 107 5.69 29.10 48.77
N GLY A 108 6.45 28.00 48.84
CA GLY A 108 7.21 27.45 49.95
C GLY A 108 6.48 26.25 50.58
N THR A 109 6.91 25.00 50.29
CA THR A 109 6.97 23.84 51.23
C THR A 109 7.68 22.65 50.55
N ASN A 110 8.67 22.08 51.24
CA ASN A 110 9.43 20.89 50.87
C ASN A 110 8.55 19.62 50.80
N ALA A 111 8.64 18.85 49.70
CA ALA A 111 8.34 17.42 49.71
C ALA A 111 9.09 16.71 48.57
N GLY A 112 9.89 15.70 48.92
CA GLY A 112 10.89 15.05 48.08
C GLY A 112 10.36 14.21 46.91
N TRP A 113 11.29 13.83 46.02
CA TRP A 113 11.10 13.08 44.77
C TRP A 113 10.34 11.74 44.87
N ALA A 114 10.00 11.28 46.08
CA ALA A 114 9.22 10.06 46.30
C ALA A 114 7.72 10.22 45.98
N ASN A 115 7.14 11.43 46.09
CA ASN A 115 5.69 11.63 45.89
C ASN A 115 5.28 11.82 44.42
N VAL A 116 6.23 12.05 43.52
CA VAL A 116 5.96 12.16 42.08
C VAL A 116 5.82 10.77 41.43
N ALA A 117 6.49 9.75 41.97
CA ALA A 117 6.42 8.38 41.48
C ALA A 117 5.09 7.68 41.84
N ALA A 118 4.51 7.95 43.02
CA ALA A 118 3.26 7.34 43.46
C ALA A 118 2.02 7.85 42.68
N LYS A 119 2.08 9.09 42.15
CA LYS A 119 1.02 9.66 41.30
C LYS A 119 1.06 9.19 39.84
N ALA A 120 2.17 8.60 39.40
CA ALA A 120 2.29 7.93 38.10
C ALA A 120 1.73 6.49 38.13
N ALA A 121 1.60 5.87 39.30
CA ALA A 121 1.13 4.49 39.47
C ALA A 121 -0.40 4.34 39.63
N SER A 122 -1.15 5.45 39.72
CA SER A 122 -2.60 5.47 39.92
C SER A 122 -3.40 6.05 38.76
N LEU A 123 -2.76 6.29 37.61
CA LEU A 123 -3.47 6.55 36.36
C LEU A 123 -3.92 5.20 35.79
N PRO A 124 -5.23 4.93 35.62
CA PRO A 124 -5.66 3.76 34.88
C PRO A 124 -5.02 3.86 33.49
N LEU A 125 -4.46 2.74 33.01
CA LEU A 125 -3.90 2.58 31.68
C LEU A 125 -4.93 3.12 30.67
N ALA A 126 -4.77 4.39 30.31
CA ALA A 126 -5.69 5.07 29.44
C ALA A 126 -5.48 4.46 28.06
N THR A 127 -6.33 3.49 27.72
CA THR A 127 -6.66 3.13 26.36
C THR A 127 -6.78 4.44 25.59
N ALA A 128 -5.87 4.65 24.64
CA ALA A 128 -5.76 5.88 23.88
C ALA A 128 -7.16 6.30 23.41
N LYS A 129 -7.72 7.32 24.06
CA LYS A 129 -8.98 7.93 23.64
C LYS A 129 -8.78 8.30 22.20
N GLN A 130 -9.58 7.69 21.33
CA GLN A 130 -9.64 7.96 19.90
C GLN A 130 -9.80 9.47 19.75
N SER A 131 -8.68 10.14 19.49
CA SER A 131 -8.67 11.54 19.15
C SER A 131 -9.54 11.64 17.90
N THR A 132 -10.57 12.48 17.98
CA THR A 132 -11.37 12.97 16.87
C THR A 132 -10.44 13.75 15.96
N ARG A 133 -9.64 13.02 15.16
CA ARG A 133 -8.64 13.61 14.29
C ARG A 133 -9.32 13.95 12.98
N ASP A 134 -9.13 15.20 12.58
CA ASP A 134 -9.49 15.74 11.30
C ASP A 134 -9.28 14.68 10.19
N PRO A 135 -10.31 14.33 9.39
CA PRO A 135 -10.21 13.29 8.36
C PRO A 135 -9.11 13.56 7.32
N ASN A 136 -8.59 14.79 7.26
CA ASN A 136 -7.49 15.16 6.38
C ASN A 136 -6.09 14.97 6.99
N ASN A 137 -5.98 14.54 8.25
CA ASN A 137 -4.70 14.41 8.92
C ASN A 137 -4.13 13.00 8.79
N ILE A 138 -2.99 12.87 8.12
CA ILE A 138 -2.29 11.59 7.96
C ILE A 138 -1.36 11.38 9.15
N HIS A 139 -1.58 10.31 9.89
CA HIS A 139 -0.69 9.91 10.99
C HIS A 139 0.56 9.26 10.44
N ARG A 140 1.72 9.74 10.88
CA ARG A 140 3.01 9.16 10.54
C ARG A 140 3.80 8.78 11.79
N ASN A 141 4.53 7.67 11.69
CA ASN A 141 5.47 7.23 12.72
C ASN A 141 6.81 7.97 12.61
N ARG A 142 7.77 7.62 13.47
CA ARG A 142 9.10 8.27 13.49
C ARG A 142 9.89 8.13 12.18
N LYS A 143 9.63 7.06 11.44
CA LYS A 143 10.23 6.79 10.14
C LYS A 143 9.46 7.45 8.99
N GLY A 144 8.48 8.30 9.30
CA GLY A 144 7.61 8.93 8.31
C GLY A 144 6.61 7.97 7.68
N GLN A 145 6.43 6.75 8.17
CA GLN A 145 5.51 5.77 7.60
C GLN A 145 4.08 6.09 8.04
N ARG A 146 3.13 6.06 7.11
CA ARG A 146 1.71 6.23 7.36
C ARG A 146 1.16 5.13 8.24
N ILE A 147 0.45 5.54 9.30
CA ILE A 147 -0.28 4.66 10.20
C ILE A 147 -1.77 4.75 9.86
N ASP A 148 -2.33 3.63 9.45
CA ASP A 148 -3.78 3.52 9.23
C ASP A 148 -4.55 3.62 10.55
N PRO A 149 -5.69 4.34 10.57
CA PRO A 149 -6.64 4.27 11.68
C PRO A 149 -7.01 2.82 12.01
N PRO A 150 -7.28 2.45 13.27
CA PRO A 150 -7.72 1.09 13.60
C PRO A 150 -9.01 0.72 12.84
N THR A 151 -9.10 -0.53 12.39
CA THR A 151 -10.30 -1.13 11.77
C THR A 151 -11.05 -2.00 12.77
N LYS A 152 -12.28 -2.39 12.43
CA LYS A 152 -13.01 -3.46 13.10
C LYS A 152 -12.19 -4.75 13.13
N ASN A 153 -12.41 -5.57 14.16
CA ASN A 153 -11.81 -6.90 14.28
C ASN A 153 -12.16 -7.78 13.09
N PHE A 154 -11.25 -8.68 12.72
CA PHE A 154 -11.45 -9.62 11.62
C PHE A 154 -12.48 -10.69 12.01
N ASP A 155 -13.65 -10.62 11.39
CA ASP A 155 -14.71 -11.63 11.45
C ASP A 155 -14.80 -12.30 10.07
N LYS A 156 -14.55 -13.60 10.02
CA LYS A 156 -14.41 -14.35 8.75
C LYS A 156 -15.76 -14.46 8.04
N GLU A 157 -16.82 -14.72 8.78
CA GLU A 157 -18.17 -14.91 8.28
C GLU A 157 -18.69 -13.60 7.67
N GLU A 158 -18.52 -12.50 8.39
CA GLU A 158 -18.98 -11.17 7.96
C GLU A 158 -18.17 -10.66 6.76
N VAL A 159 -16.84 -10.84 6.78
CA VAL A 159 -15.97 -10.50 5.64
C VAL A 159 -16.38 -11.27 4.39
N ASN A 160 -16.66 -12.56 4.50
CA ASN A 160 -17.08 -13.38 3.37
C ASN A 160 -18.47 -12.97 2.87
N ARG A 161 -19.40 -12.63 3.77
CA ARG A 161 -20.72 -12.11 3.40
C ARG A 161 -20.59 -10.81 2.61
N VAL A 162 -19.86 -9.82 3.11
CA VAL A 162 -19.65 -8.52 2.47
C VAL A 162 -18.97 -8.65 1.11
N LYS A 163 -17.97 -9.54 0.98
CA LYS A 163 -17.30 -9.82 -0.31
C LYS A 163 -18.26 -10.37 -1.38
N ARG A 164 -19.27 -11.15 -1.00
CA ARG A 164 -20.26 -11.70 -1.95
C ARG A 164 -21.21 -10.64 -2.51
N ILE A 165 -21.44 -9.54 -1.79
CA ILE A 165 -22.31 -8.44 -2.24
C ILE A 165 -21.66 -7.64 -3.39
N LYS A 166 -20.32 -7.64 -3.50
CA LYS A 166 -19.56 -6.90 -4.52
C LYS A 166 -19.88 -5.40 -4.57
N MET A 167 -20.02 -4.79 -3.39
CA MET A 167 -20.12 -3.34 -3.23
C MET A 167 -18.89 -2.65 -3.80
N CYS A 168 -19.09 -1.51 -4.46
CA CYS A 168 -17.97 -0.71 -4.95
C CYS A 168 -17.24 -0.02 -3.79
N ASN A 169 -16.01 -0.43 -3.50
CA ASN A 169 -15.20 0.17 -2.44
C ASN A 169 -15.07 1.70 -2.60
N VAL A 170 -14.84 2.18 -3.82
CA VAL A 170 -14.64 3.62 -4.10
C VAL A 170 -15.94 4.40 -3.91
N HIS A 171 -17.06 3.86 -4.37
CA HIS A 171 -18.37 4.52 -4.21
C HIS A 171 -18.76 4.64 -2.74
N PHE A 172 -18.65 3.57 -1.96
CA PHE A 172 -19.12 3.55 -0.57
C PHE A 172 -18.14 4.17 0.43
N LEU A 173 -16.83 4.19 0.14
CA LEU A 173 -15.82 4.72 1.06
C LEU A 173 -15.27 6.10 0.68
N ARG A 174 -15.23 6.44 -0.63
CA ARG A 174 -14.78 7.76 -1.11
C ARG A 174 -15.89 8.63 -1.67
N HIS A 175 -17.05 8.05 -2.01
CA HIS A 175 -18.17 8.75 -2.65
C HIS A 175 -17.85 9.38 -4.02
N GLU A 176 -16.73 9.00 -4.63
CA GLU A 176 -16.17 9.60 -5.84
C GLU A 176 -15.84 8.50 -6.87
N CYS A 177 -16.79 7.59 -7.15
CA CYS A 177 -16.54 6.50 -8.11
C CYS A 177 -16.47 7.07 -9.55
N PRO A 178 -15.33 6.94 -10.27
CA PRO A 178 -15.15 7.55 -11.58
C PRO A 178 -15.98 6.87 -12.68
N PHE A 179 -16.40 5.63 -12.45
CA PHE A 179 -17.16 4.85 -13.42
C PHE A 179 -18.67 5.13 -13.39
N GLY A 180 -19.18 5.79 -12.34
CA GLY A 180 -20.59 6.13 -12.23
C GLY A 180 -21.51 4.94 -12.51
N ALA A 181 -22.39 5.08 -13.51
CA ALA A 181 -23.32 4.02 -13.94
C ALA A 181 -22.65 2.83 -14.66
N ASN A 182 -21.42 2.99 -15.17
CA ASN A 182 -20.68 1.94 -15.88
C ASN A 182 -19.79 1.11 -14.94
N CYS A 183 -19.95 1.22 -13.63
CA CYS A 183 -19.17 0.43 -12.69
C CYS A 183 -19.64 -1.03 -12.69
N THR A 184 -18.68 -1.96 -12.69
CA THR A 184 -18.96 -3.40 -12.57
C THR A 184 -19.39 -3.84 -11.17
N HIS A 185 -19.32 -2.93 -10.20
CA HIS A 185 -19.64 -3.16 -8.79
C HIS A 185 -20.96 -2.49 -8.43
N VAL A 186 -21.62 -2.99 -7.38
CA VAL A 186 -22.92 -2.48 -6.95
C VAL A 186 -22.76 -1.10 -6.31
N HIS A 187 -23.60 -0.14 -6.73
CA HIS A 187 -23.69 1.21 -6.15
C HIS A 187 -25.00 1.44 -5.37
N ASP A 188 -26.10 0.77 -5.75
CA ASP A 188 -27.43 1.05 -5.19
C ASP A 188 -27.72 0.33 -3.86
N TYR A 189 -26.75 -0.40 -3.33
CA TYR A 189 -26.89 -1.09 -2.04
C TYR A 189 -26.90 -0.07 -0.89
N LYS A 190 -27.70 -0.34 0.15
CA LYS A 190 -27.75 0.50 1.36
C LYS A 190 -27.04 -0.21 2.51
N PRO A 191 -25.70 -0.08 2.64
CA PRO A 191 -24.96 -0.77 3.68
C PRO A 191 -25.29 -0.22 5.07
N THR A 192 -25.37 -1.14 6.02
CA THR A 192 -25.35 -0.82 7.45
C THR A 192 -23.98 -0.29 7.86
N LYS A 193 -23.91 0.40 9.01
CA LYS A 193 -22.64 0.91 9.55
C LYS A 193 -21.60 -0.21 9.73
N SER A 194 -22.03 -1.38 10.22
CA SER A 194 -21.17 -2.56 10.38
C SER A 194 -20.62 -3.06 9.03
N GLU A 195 -21.45 -3.09 7.99
CA GLU A 195 -21.01 -3.49 6.65
C GLU A 195 -20.00 -2.53 6.04
N LEU A 196 -20.17 -1.23 6.27
CA LEU A 196 -19.25 -0.21 5.80
C LEU A 196 -17.88 -0.31 6.51
N GLU A 197 -17.87 -0.61 7.81
CA GLU A 197 -16.64 -0.91 8.55
C GLU A 197 -15.95 -2.19 8.07
N THR A 198 -16.72 -3.24 7.80
CA THR A 198 -16.19 -4.48 7.20
C THR A 198 -15.66 -4.22 5.80
N LEU A 199 -16.35 -3.41 4.99
CA LEU A 199 -15.91 -3.02 3.65
C LEU A 199 -14.58 -2.25 3.71
N LYS A 200 -14.43 -1.35 4.69
CA LYS A 200 -13.17 -0.64 4.97
C LYS A 200 -12.05 -1.60 5.35
N LEU A 201 -12.33 -2.61 6.17
CA LEU A 201 -11.36 -3.68 6.47
C LEU A 201 -10.97 -4.44 5.20
N VAL A 202 -11.95 -4.84 4.37
CA VAL A 202 -11.71 -5.56 3.11
C VAL A 202 -10.87 -4.74 2.14
N ALA A 203 -11.15 -3.44 1.97
CA ALA A 203 -10.35 -2.55 1.14
C ALA A 203 -8.90 -2.47 1.62
N ARG A 204 -8.67 -2.47 2.94
CA ARG A 204 -7.34 -2.45 3.55
C ARG A 204 -6.60 -3.78 3.54
N MET A 205 -7.25 -4.89 3.15
CA MET A 205 -6.54 -6.15 2.88
C MET A 205 -5.75 -6.10 1.56
N ALA A 206 -6.02 -5.13 0.70
CA ALA A 206 -5.22 -4.89 -0.51
C ALA A 206 -4.13 -3.85 -0.21
N PRO A 207 -2.85 -4.15 -0.52
CA PRO A 207 -1.77 -3.21 -0.29
C PRO A 207 -1.92 -1.97 -1.19
N CYS A 208 -1.69 -0.80 -0.62
CA CYS A 208 -1.62 0.45 -1.36
C CYS A 208 -0.41 0.43 -2.30
N ILE A 209 -0.59 0.93 -3.53
CA ILE A 209 0.50 1.05 -4.52
C ILE A 209 1.63 1.99 -4.06
N HIS A 210 1.29 2.99 -3.24
CA HIS A 210 2.25 3.93 -2.63
C HIS A 210 2.79 3.42 -1.29
N GLY A 211 2.40 2.20 -0.87
CA GLY A 211 2.84 1.57 0.37
C GLY A 211 2.64 2.46 1.59
N SER A 212 3.54 2.35 2.58
CA SER A 212 3.49 3.18 3.78
C SER A 212 3.82 4.67 3.55
N GLY A 213 4.26 5.06 2.35
CA GLY A 213 4.57 6.45 2.01
C GLY A 213 3.38 7.28 1.56
N CYS A 214 2.21 6.66 1.33
CA CYS A 214 1.05 7.28 0.68
C CYS A 214 0.57 8.59 1.34
N ASP A 215 0.53 9.66 0.55
CA ASP A 215 0.02 10.98 0.93
C ASP A 215 -1.49 11.18 0.67
N ASP A 216 -2.24 10.19 0.19
CA ASP A 216 -3.69 10.42 -0.05
C ASP A 216 -4.50 10.25 1.25
N SER A 217 -5.00 11.34 1.84
CA SER A 217 -5.80 11.29 3.08
C SER A 217 -7.05 10.40 2.96
N LYS A 218 -7.65 10.34 1.76
CA LYS A 218 -8.83 9.53 1.43
C LYS A 218 -8.46 8.12 0.92
N CYS A 219 -7.19 7.71 0.98
CA CYS A 219 -6.81 6.37 0.55
C CYS A 219 -7.50 5.29 1.38
N ILE A 220 -8.14 4.35 0.69
CA ILE A 220 -8.93 3.25 1.27
C ILE A 220 -8.16 1.93 1.35
N TYR A 221 -6.99 1.86 0.70
CA TYR A 221 -6.14 0.67 0.66
C TYR A 221 -5.26 0.57 1.90
N GLY A 222 -4.65 -0.60 2.11
CA GLY A 222 -3.83 -0.87 3.28
C GLY A 222 -2.43 -0.29 3.13
N HIS A 223 -2.01 0.54 4.08
CA HIS A 223 -0.65 1.05 4.22
C HIS A 223 0.17 0.21 5.22
N ARG A 224 -0.49 -0.70 5.92
CA ARG A 224 0.07 -1.73 6.81
C ARG A 224 -0.63 -3.06 6.58
N CYS A 225 0.07 -4.17 6.82
CA CYS A 225 -0.58 -5.48 6.90
C CYS A 225 -1.64 -5.47 8.03
N PRO A 226 -2.93 -5.70 7.75
CA PRO A 226 -3.99 -5.67 8.76
C PRO A 226 -4.06 -6.96 9.59
N PHE A 227 -3.38 -8.02 9.17
CA PHE A 227 -3.46 -9.33 9.80
C PHE A 227 -2.64 -9.39 11.11
N PRO A 228 -3.10 -10.16 12.10
CA PRO A 228 -2.39 -10.30 13.35
C PRO A 228 -1.03 -10.98 13.14
N PRO A 229 -0.03 -10.63 13.95
CA PRO A 229 1.27 -11.28 13.87
C PRO A 229 1.18 -12.73 14.36
N LEU A 230 1.80 -13.66 13.63
CA LEU A 230 1.93 -15.07 13.97
C LEU A 230 3.29 -15.30 14.65
N GLY A 231 3.27 -15.31 15.98
CA GLY A 231 4.46 -15.54 16.81
C GLY A 231 5.42 -14.35 16.92
N ASN A 232 6.54 -14.57 17.63
CA ASN A 232 7.52 -13.53 17.98
C ASN A 232 8.67 -13.38 16.96
N LYS A 233 8.48 -13.85 15.72
CA LYS A 233 9.53 -13.72 14.70
C LYS A 233 9.73 -12.25 14.34
N LYS A 234 10.94 -11.74 14.63
CA LYS A 234 11.37 -10.37 14.31
C LYS A 234 11.87 -10.21 12.87
N SER A 235 12.08 -11.32 12.16
CA SER A 235 12.60 -11.35 10.79
C SER A 235 11.60 -12.06 9.86
N GLY A 236 11.45 -11.54 8.65
CA GLY A 236 10.50 -12.04 7.66
C GLY A 236 9.06 -11.57 7.88
N LYS A 237 8.16 -11.99 6.98
CA LYS A 237 6.73 -11.67 7.06
C LYS A 237 6.15 -12.43 8.25
N ASN A 238 5.66 -11.70 9.24
CA ASN A 238 5.22 -12.29 10.50
C ASN A 238 3.70 -12.31 10.65
N CYS A 239 2.92 -12.30 9.58
CA CYS A 239 1.46 -12.43 9.66
C CYS A 239 1.00 -13.89 9.46
N ILE A 240 -0.29 -14.15 9.68
CA ILE A 240 -0.90 -15.48 9.48
C ILE A 240 -0.72 -16.07 8.07
N PHE A 241 -0.44 -15.22 7.07
CA PHE A 241 -0.22 -15.63 5.69
C PHE A 241 1.26 -15.79 5.33
N LEU A 242 2.19 -15.50 6.26
CA LEU A 242 3.64 -15.67 6.08
C LEU A 242 4.09 -15.19 4.69
N GLU A 243 4.65 -16.07 3.86
CA GLU A 243 5.19 -15.78 2.53
C GLU A 243 4.09 -15.42 1.50
N ASP A 244 2.90 -16.00 1.63
CA ASP A 244 1.73 -15.77 0.76
C ASP A 244 1.07 -14.40 0.99
N CYS A 245 1.51 -13.66 2.01
CA CYS A 245 0.98 -12.33 2.27
C CYS A 245 1.30 -11.37 1.12
N LYS A 246 0.28 -10.70 0.61
CA LYS A 246 0.40 -9.69 -0.47
C LYS A 246 1.15 -8.43 -0.04
N PHE A 247 1.28 -8.20 1.26
CA PHE A 247 2.01 -7.05 1.77
C PHE A 247 3.53 -7.32 1.71
N PRO A 248 4.34 -6.33 1.30
CA PRO A 248 5.79 -6.45 1.37
C PRO A 248 6.27 -6.51 2.82
N LEU A 249 7.50 -6.99 3.00
CA LEU A 249 8.11 -7.15 4.32
C LEU A 249 8.14 -5.83 5.12
N GLU A 250 8.36 -4.71 4.45
CA GLU A 250 8.45 -3.37 5.05
C GLU A 250 7.14 -2.88 5.68
N MET A 251 6.00 -3.43 5.26
CA MET A 251 4.67 -3.10 5.77
C MET A 251 4.23 -4.06 6.90
N HIS A 252 5.11 -4.99 7.29
CA HIS A 252 4.99 -5.80 8.49
C HIS A 252 5.83 -5.17 9.61
N ASN A 253 5.44 -5.41 10.87
CA ASN A 253 6.18 -4.89 12.04
C ASN A 253 6.41 -3.38 12.07
N MET A 254 5.51 -2.60 11.45
CA MET A 254 5.60 -1.15 11.50
C MET A 254 5.33 -0.62 12.91
N ASP A 255 6.11 0.39 13.29
CA ASP A 255 5.87 1.15 14.51
C ASP A 255 4.54 1.90 14.39
N MET A 256 3.63 1.63 15.33
CA MET A 256 2.29 2.24 15.39
C MET A 256 2.25 3.49 16.28
N ASN A 257 3.39 3.91 16.83
CA ASN A 257 3.47 5.15 17.58
C ASN A 257 3.41 6.35 16.63
N VAL A 258 2.30 7.09 16.71
CA VAL A 258 2.11 8.32 15.96
C VAL A 258 2.91 9.42 16.62
N ILE A 259 3.89 9.98 15.90
CA ILE A 259 4.68 11.12 16.40
C ILE A 259 4.52 12.37 15.54
N GLN A 260 4.00 12.24 14.32
CA GLN A 260 3.86 13.33 13.38
C GLN A 260 2.49 13.29 12.68
N TYR A 261 2.00 14.48 12.36
CA TYR A 261 0.77 14.75 11.66
C TYR A 261 1.10 15.52 10.39
N THR A 262 0.65 15.03 9.24
CA THR A 262 0.72 15.78 7.98
C THR A 262 -0.69 16.20 7.60
N THR A 263 -0.96 17.50 7.67
CA THR A 263 -2.21 18.09 7.18
C THR A 263 -2.04 18.45 5.71
N ILE A 264 -2.89 17.89 4.86
CA ILE A 264 -2.97 18.27 3.45
C ILE A 264 -4.03 19.35 3.34
N ARG A 265 -3.61 20.56 2.97
CA ARG A 265 -4.49 21.70 2.69
C ARG A 265 -4.97 21.67 1.25
#